data_AF-R8DEC8-F1
#
_entry.id   AF-R8DEC8-F1
#
_cell.length_a   1.000
_cell.length_b   1.000
_cell.length_c   1.000
_cell.angle_alpha   90.00
_cell.angle_beta   90.00
_cell.angle_gamma   90.00
#
_symmetry.space_group_name_H-M   'P 1'
#
loop_
_entity.id
_entity.type
_entity.pdbx_description
1 polymer ?
#
loop_
_entity_poly.entity_id
_entity_poly.type
_entity_poly.pdbx_seq_one_letter_code
_entity_poly.pdbx_strand_id
1 'polypeptide(L)'
;MEMHPDELFSKFYENASTRKKKTLELINNACKKQSESDIKDFSIGTISRLIADDGGPSEQALRNKNAEDYRVLISQWAEYYKTTTKKPKKEKRTTVNDDILASISEPTTKALVGMLMAENKKIKRENSLLKEQTTFTIDMRPINDISKNKDVVIVEPSYNLTDTEIDALRNAISNEFMNHQRWTTDNYGRVKENGIQIYKAGYVTAIQKILNKI
;
A
#
# COMPACT_ATOMS: atom_id res chain seq x y z
N MET A 1 46.11 20.58 -22.64
CA MET A 1 45.11 20.66 -23.73
C MET A 1 44.07 19.61 -23.39
N GLU A 2 42.94 20.01 -22.78
CA GLU A 2 41.87 19.07 -22.43
C GLU A 2 41.27 18.52 -23.73
N MET A 3 41.44 17.22 -23.96
CA MET A 3 40.87 16.52 -25.10
C MET A 3 39.35 16.50 -24.96
N HIS A 4 38.63 16.87 -26.02
CA HIS A 4 37.17 16.82 -25.98
C HIS A 4 36.70 15.36 -25.86
N PRO A 5 35.68 15.03 -25.04
CA PRO A 5 35.24 13.65 -24.85
C PRO A 5 34.87 12.93 -26.16
N ASP A 6 34.35 13.64 -27.15
CA ASP A 6 34.06 13.07 -28.48
C ASP A 6 35.31 12.64 -29.28
N GLU A 7 36.45 13.30 -29.07
CA GLU A 7 37.72 12.89 -29.69
C GLU A 7 38.22 11.58 -29.07
N LEU A 8 38.06 11.43 -27.75
CA LEU A 8 38.37 10.20 -27.05
C LEU A 8 37.43 9.05 -27.46
N PHE A 9 36.14 9.35 -27.60
CA PHE A 9 35.15 8.40 -28.14
C PHE A 9 35.58 7.90 -29.53
N SER A 10 35.98 8.80 -30.42
CA SER A 10 36.40 8.45 -31.78
C SER A 10 37.59 7.49 -31.78
N LYS A 11 38.59 7.72 -30.90
CA LYS A 11 39.75 6.82 -30.73
C LYS A 11 39.36 5.42 -30.24
N PHE A 12 38.44 5.33 -29.29
CA PHE A 12 37.93 4.05 -28.80
C PHE A 12 37.04 3.36 -29.83
N TYR A 13 36.33 4.13 -30.65
CA TYR A 13 35.46 3.61 -31.69
C TYR A 13 36.24 2.92 -32.80
N GLU A 14 37.31 3.53 -33.32
CA GLU A 14 38.11 2.97 -34.44
C GLU A 14 38.65 1.57 -34.14
N ASN A 15 39.13 1.35 -32.91
CA ASN A 15 39.76 0.09 -32.50
C ASN A 15 38.79 -0.93 -31.88
N ALA A 16 37.49 -0.66 -31.89
CA ALA A 16 36.49 -1.48 -31.21
C ALA A 16 35.80 -2.52 -32.12
N SER A 17 35.46 -3.66 -31.52
CA SER A 17 34.58 -4.66 -32.15
C SER A 17 33.16 -4.11 -32.31
N THR A 18 32.36 -4.71 -33.21
CA THR A 18 30.96 -4.29 -33.47
C THR A 18 30.11 -4.20 -32.20
N ARG A 19 30.29 -5.14 -31.27
CA ARG A 19 29.57 -5.13 -29.98
C ARG A 19 30.02 -3.97 -29.08
N LYS A 20 31.33 -3.70 -29.04
CA LYS A 20 31.91 -2.62 -28.23
C LYS A 20 31.55 -1.24 -28.79
N LYS A 21 31.50 -1.09 -30.12
CA LYS A 21 31.04 0.12 -30.82
C LYS A 21 29.62 0.52 -30.40
N LYS A 22 28.67 -0.42 -30.44
CA LYS A 22 27.29 -0.19 -29.98
C LYS A 22 27.23 0.30 -28.53
N THR A 23 27.99 -0.34 -27.64
CA THR A 23 28.02 0.08 -26.23
C THR A 23 28.65 1.45 -26.04
N LEU A 24 29.75 1.76 -26.76
CA LEU A 24 30.38 3.08 -26.73
C LEU A 24 29.42 4.17 -27.20
N GLU A 25 28.66 3.92 -28.27
CA GLU A 25 27.64 4.86 -28.78
C GLU A 25 26.56 5.13 -27.73
N LEU A 26 26.01 4.09 -27.10
CA LEU A 26 25.00 4.24 -26.05
C LEU A 26 25.52 5.10 -24.89
N ILE A 27 26.75 4.84 -24.43
CA ILE A 27 27.36 5.58 -23.34
C ILE A 27 27.65 7.02 -23.75
N ASN A 28 28.21 7.26 -24.94
CA ASN A 28 28.50 8.60 -25.41
C ASN A 28 27.21 9.44 -25.55
N ASN A 29 26.14 8.83 -26.09
CA ASN A 29 24.84 9.49 -26.22
C ASN A 29 24.21 9.77 -24.85
N ALA A 30 24.32 8.85 -23.88
CA ALA A 30 23.86 9.09 -22.51
C ALA A 30 24.63 10.23 -21.84
N CYS A 31 25.96 10.30 -22.03
CA CYS A 31 26.76 11.42 -21.53
C CYS A 31 26.36 12.75 -22.21
N LYS A 32 26.13 12.76 -23.52
CA LYS A 32 25.63 13.96 -24.23
C LYS A 32 24.31 14.46 -23.65
N LYS A 33 23.30 13.58 -23.50
CA LYS A 33 22.02 13.92 -22.87
C LYS A 33 22.20 14.48 -21.45
N GLN A 34 23.13 13.91 -20.68
CA GLN A 34 23.40 14.39 -19.33
C GLN A 34 24.11 15.76 -19.31
N SER A 35 24.90 16.07 -20.34
CA SER A 35 25.57 17.37 -20.48
C SER A 35 24.62 18.53 -20.75
N GLU A 36 23.50 18.24 -21.42
CA GLU A 36 22.40 19.17 -21.71
C GLU A 36 21.46 19.37 -20.51
N SER A 37 21.53 18.48 -19.51
CA SER A 37 20.72 18.57 -18.30
C SER A 37 21.26 19.63 -17.33
N ASP A 38 20.35 20.25 -16.59
CA ASP A 38 20.69 21.29 -15.58
C ASP A 38 21.61 20.73 -14.48
N ILE A 39 21.34 19.48 -14.06
CA ILE A 39 22.20 18.72 -13.16
C ILE A 39 23.05 17.77 -14.00
N LYS A 40 24.36 17.98 -14.05
CA LYS A 40 25.32 17.15 -14.80
C LYS A 40 25.82 15.96 -13.97
N ASP A 41 25.06 14.85 -13.98
CA ASP A 41 25.36 13.61 -13.25
C ASP A 41 25.95 12.51 -14.15
N PHE A 42 27.27 12.49 -14.30
CA PHE A 42 27.99 11.45 -15.04
C PHE A 42 28.36 10.24 -14.17
N SER A 43 27.58 9.95 -13.12
CA SER A 43 27.84 8.75 -12.32
C SER A 43 27.51 7.47 -13.09
N ILE A 44 28.31 6.41 -12.87
CA ILE A 44 28.15 5.12 -13.54
C ILE A 44 26.71 4.59 -13.38
N GLY A 45 26.12 4.76 -12.20
CA GLY A 45 24.73 4.35 -11.94
C GLY A 45 23.73 5.11 -12.79
N THR A 46 23.86 6.43 -12.92
CA THR A 46 22.98 7.26 -13.75
C THR A 46 23.12 6.93 -15.22
N ILE A 47 24.36 6.83 -15.74
CA ILE A 47 24.62 6.44 -17.13
C ILE A 47 24.08 5.04 -17.42
N SER A 48 24.30 4.06 -16.52
CA SER A 48 23.78 2.69 -16.70
C SER A 48 22.27 2.63 -16.76
N ARG A 49 21.58 3.51 -16.01
CA ARG A 49 20.13 3.61 -16.02
C ARG A 49 19.60 4.23 -17.31
N LEU A 50 20.29 5.25 -17.83
CA LEU A 50 19.91 5.92 -19.08
C LEU A 50 20.02 4.99 -20.29
N ILE A 51 20.96 4.04 -20.29
CA ILE A 51 21.16 3.09 -21.38
C ILE A 51 20.46 1.73 -21.15
N ALA A 52 19.80 1.54 -20.01
CA ALA A 52 19.22 0.25 -19.63
C ALA A 52 18.12 -0.20 -20.60
N ASP A 53 17.24 0.74 -21.00
CA ASP A 53 16.13 0.47 -21.91
C ASP A 53 16.61 0.16 -23.34
N ASP A 54 17.78 0.65 -23.72
CA ASP A 54 18.43 0.41 -25.01
C ASP A 54 19.29 -0.89 -25.03
N GLY A 55 19.21 -1.70 -23.98
CA GLY A 55 19.98 -2.95 -23.85
C GLY A 55 21.45 -2.74 -23.50
N GLY A 56 21.79 -1.58 -22.94
CA GLY A 56 23.14 -1.26 -22.47
C GLY A 56 23.58 -2.07 -21.24
N PRO A 57 24.88 -2.06 -20.91
CA PRO A 57 25.43 -2.77 -19.76
C PRO A 57 24.88 -2.24 -18.43
N SER A 58 24.65 -3.15 -17.48
CA SER A 58 24.25 -2.80 -16.12
C SER A 58 25.35 -2.06 -15.36
N GLU A 59 24.97 -1.40 -14.26
CA GLU A 59 25.93 -0.70 -13.39
C GLU A 59 27.08 -1.61 -12.95
N GLN A 60 26.76 -2.86 -12.57
CA GLN A 60 27.77 -3.84 -12.15
C GLN A 60 28.71 -4.21 -13.29
N ALA A 61 28.18 -4.34 -14.52
CA ALA A 61 29.00 -4.65 -15.69
C ALA A 61 29.98 -3.51 -16.03
N LEU A 62 29.57 -2.25 -15.88
CA LEU A 62 30.45 -1.08 -16.07
C LEU A 62 31.53 -0.94 -14.98
N ARG A 63 31.29 -1.51 -13.79
CA ARG A 63 32.28 -1.57 -12.70
C ARG A 63 33.28 -2.72 -12.84
N ASN A 64 33.09 -3.65 -13.76
CA ASN A 64 34.03 -4.74 -13.98
C ASN A 64 35.34 -4.28 -14.64
N LYS A 65 36.43 -5.03 -14.46
CA LYS A 65 37.75 -4.69 -15.04
C LYS A 65 37.72 -4.59 -16.57
N ASN A 66 36.90 -5.40 -17.24
CA ASN A 66 36.78 -5.43 -18.70
C ASN A 66 36.07 -4.20 -19.30
N ALA A 67 35.53 -3.31 -18.45
CA ALA A 67 34.79 -2.11 -18.84
C ALA A 67 35.63 -0.82 -18.70
N GLU A 68 36.96 -0.93 -18.65
CA GLU A 68 37.86 0.21 -18.42
C GLU A 68 37.64 1.33 -19.44
N ASP A 69 37.60 1.03 -20.74
CA ASP A 69 37.42 2.05 -21.78
C ASP A 69 36.10 2.83 -21.62
N TYR A 70 35.04 2.16 -21.17
CA TYR A 70 33.76 2.80 -20.90
C TYR A 70 33.85 3.74 -19.69
N ARG A 71 34.56 3.34 -18.63
CA ARG A 71 34.78 4.18 -17.46
C ARG A 71 35.64 5.39 -17.79
N VAL A 72 36.68 5.20 -18.58
CA VAL A 72 37.58 6.27 -19.02
C VAL A 72 36.82 7.29 -19.88
N LEU A 73 35.92 6.84 -20.75
CA LEU A 73 35.04 7.72 -21.51
C LEU A 73 34.12 8.54 -20.57
N ILE A 74 33.45 7.88 -19.62
CA ILE A 74 32.56 8.55 -18.66
C ILE A 74 33.34 9.54 -17.78
N SER A 75 34.55 9.20 -17.35
CA SER A 75 35.39 10.10 -16.56
C SER A 75 35.86 11.31 -17.35
N GLN A 76 36.17 11.15 -18.64
CA GLN A 76 36.53 12.27 -19.52
C GLN A 76 35.37 13.26 -19.66
N TRP A 77 34.13 12.76 -19.82
CA TRP A 77 32.94 13.60 -19.81
C TRP A 77 32.77 14.34 -18.47
N ALA A 78 32.98 13.66 -17.35
CA ALA A 78 32.92 14.31 -16.04
C ALA A 78 33.99 15.40 -15.86
N GLU A 79 35.23 15.13 -16.27
CA GLU A 79 36.36 16.05 -16.18
C GLU A 79 36.16 17.29 -17.06
N TYR A 80 35.71 17.10 -18.31
CA TYR A 80 35.44 18.20 -19.25
C TYR A 80 34.39 19.19 -18.72
N TYR A 81 33.36 18.71 -18.04
CA TYR A 81 32.34 19.55 -17.39
C TYR A 81 32.69 19.95 -15.94
N LYS A 82 33.94 19.69 -15.50
CA LYS A 82 34.44 19.98 -14.15
C LYS A 82 33.55 19.42 -13.04
N THR A 83 32.94 18.28 -13.29
CA THR A 83 32.07 17.57 -12.36
C THR A 83 32.72 16.25 -11.95
N THR A 84 32.04 15.48 -11.12
CA THR A 84 32.52 14.23 -10.55
C THR A 84 31.68 13.07 -11.06
N THR A 85 32.31 11.90 -11.22
CA THR A 85 31.61 10.63 -11.48
C THR A 85 30.90 10.08 -10.24
N LYS A 86 31.03 10.76 -9.10
CA LYS A 86 30.21 10.49 -7.92
C LYS A 86 28.83 11.10 -8.15
N LYS A 87 27.80 10.32 -7.80
CA LYS A 87 26.42 10.80 -7.82
C LYS A 87 26.34 12.12 -7.04
N PRO A 88 25.81 13.20 -7.64
CA PRO A 88 25.65 14.46 -6.94
C PRO A 88 24.84 14.22 -5.67
N LYS A 89 25.22 14.89 -4.58
CA LYS A 89 24.45 14.81 -3.33
C LYS A 89 23.03 15.24 -3.67
N LYS A 90 22.07 14.34 -3.47
CA LYS A 90 20.65 14.64 -3.66
C LYS A 90 20.36 15.87 -2.80
N GLU A 91 20.02 16.98 -3.44
CA GLU A 91 19.59 18.16 -2.71
C GLU A 91 18.41 17.73 -1.82
N LYS A 92 18.53 18.02 -0.53
CA LYS A 92 17.44 17.78 0.40
C LYS A 92 16.32 18.69 -0.08
N ARG A 93 15.25 18.12 -0.61
CA ARG A 93 14.02 18.87 -0.90
C ARG A 93 13.61 19.48 0.43
N THR A 94 13.77 20.80 0.57
CA THR A 94 13.29 21.52 1.73
C THR A 94 11.78 21.43 1.72
N THR A 95 11.22 21.08 2.86
CA THR A 95 9.78 21.15 3.07
C THR A 95 9.41 22.57 3.50
N VAL A 96 8.15 22.96 3.32
CA VAL A 96 7.64 24.25 3.84
C VAL A 96 7.95 24.42 5.33
N ASN A 97 7.94 23.34 6.11
CA ASN A 97 8.33 23.37 7.52
C ASN A 97 9.82 23.67 7.72
N ASP A 98 10.69 23.15 6.85
CA ASP A 98 12.12 23.46 6.90
C ASP A 98 12.38 24.93 6.57
N ASP A 99 11.61 25.51 5.64
CA ASP A 99 11.68 26.93 5.29
C ASP A 99 11.18 27.82 6.45
N ILE A 100 10.07 27.42 7.10
CA ILE A 100 9.58 28.10 8.31
C ILE A 100 10.65 28.05 9.42
N LEU A 101 11.24 26.88 9.67
CA LEU A 101 12.32 26.77 10.67
C LEU A 101 13.56 27.58 10.27
N ALA A 102 13.88 27.67 8.98
CA ALA A 102 14.98 28.49 8.47
C ALA A 102 14.72 29.99 8.69
N SER A 103 13.47 30.43 8.61
CA SER A 103 13.08 31.83 8.85
C SER A 103 13.20 32.29 10.31
N ILE A 104 13.22 31.35 11.27
CA ILE A 104 13.35 31.67 12.70
C ILE A 104 14.82 31.88 13.05
N SER A 105 15.17 33.12 13.44
CA SER A 105 16.55 33.51 13.78
C SER A 105 16.99 33.01 15.16
N GLU A 106 16.09 33.03 16.14
CA GLU A 106 16.42 32.69 17.54
C GLU A 106 16.50 31.17 17.73
N PRO A 107 17.66 30.60 18.12
CA PRO A 107 17.86 29.16 18.14
C PRO A 107 16.91 28.40 19.08
N THR A 108 16.55 28.99 20.21
CA THR A 108 15.67 28.36 21.20
C THR A 108 14.25 28.27 20.67
N THR A 109 13.71 29.39 20.16
CA THR A 109 12.39 29.41 19.49
C THR A 109 12.36 28.44 18.31
N LYS A 110 13.42 28.39 17.50
CA LYS A 110 13.52 27.45 16.38
C LYS A 110 13.43 25.99 16.83
N ALA A 111 14.12 25.64 17.92
CA ALA A 111 14.06 24.29 18.50
C ALA A 111 12.66 23.96 19.03
N LEU A 112 12.03 24.90 19.76
CA LEU A 112 10.67 24.73 20.29
C LEU A 112 9.65 24.52 19.17
N VAL A 113 9.68 25.37 18.13
CA VAL A 113 8.79 25.23 16.96
C VAL A 113 9.04 23.91 16.24
N GLY A 114 10.30 23.49 16.11
CA GLY A 114 10.66 22.19 15.53
C GLY A 114 10.05 21.01 16.32
N MET A 115 10.08 21.07 17.65
CA MET A 115 9.44 20.06 18.51
C MET A 115 7.92 20.05 18.34
N LEU A 116 7.27 21.22 18.35
CA LEU A 116 5.82 21.34 18.14
C LEU A 116 5.38 20.80 16.77
N MET A 117 6.15 21.08 15.71
CA MET A 117 5.89 20.54 14.37
C MET A 117 5.99 19.01 14.33
N ALA A 118 6.98 18.44 15.03
CA ALA A 118 7.15 16.99 15.10
C ALA A 118 5.99 16.31 15.84
N GLU A 119 5.53 16.91 16.94
CA GLU A 119 4.38 16.43 17.71
C GLU A 119 3.09 16.52 16.90
N ASN A 120 2.82 17.64 16.22
CA ASN A 120 1.67 17.81 15.35
C ASN A 120 1.66 16.76 14.22
N LYS A 121 2.82 16.46 13.62
CA LYS A 121 2.97 15.39 12.64
C LYS A 121 2.69 14.00 13.22
N LYS A 122 3.00 13.76 14.49
CA LYS A 122 2.68 12.50 15.18
C LYS A 122 1.16 12.40 15.39
N ILE A 123 0.54 13.43 15.95
CA ILE A 123 -0.91 13.49 16.20
C ILE A 123 -1.71 13.30 14.90
N LYS A 124 -1.32 13.95 13.80
CA LYS A 124 -1.99 13.77 12.50
C LYS A 124 -1.92 12.33 11.99
N ARG A 125 -0.80 11.64 12.22
CA ARG A 125 -0.64 10.22 11.83
C ARG A 125 -1.53 9.32 12.66
N GLU A 126 -1.54 9.51 13.97
CA GLU A 126 -2.42 8.76 14.88
C GLU A 126 -3.89 8.99 14.53
N ASN A 127 -4.29 10.22 14.24
CA ASN A 127 -5.65 10.53 13.82
C ASN A 127 -6.02 9.89 12.46
N SER A 128 -5.11 9.88 11.49
CA SER A 128 -5.33 9.16 10.21
C SER A 128 -5.55 7.67 10.46
N LEU A 129 -4.71 7.05 11.29
CA LEU A 129 -4.83 5.63 11.64
C LEU A 129 -6.18 5.33 12.32
N LEU A 130 -6.60 6.18 13.26
CA LEU A 130 -7.89 6.03 13.94
C LEU A 130 -9.06 6.18 12.95
N LYS A 131 -9.00 7.12 12.01
CA LYS A 131 -10.03 7.29 10.96
C LYS A 131 -10.12 6.09 10.02
N GLU A 132 -8.97 5.49 9.69
CA GLU A 132 -8.92 4.25 8.90
C GLU A 132 -9.57 3.09 9.68
N GLN A 133 -9.30 3.00 10.99
CA GLN A 133 -9.90 1.97 11.85
C GLN A 133 -11.41 2.14 12.06
N THR A 134 -11.96 3.35 12.03
CA THR A 134 -13.41 3.57 12.23
C THR A 134 -14.24 3.36 10.97
N THR A 135 -13.62 3.32 9.79
CA THR A 135 -14.32 3.18 8.52
C THR A 135 -14.37 1.71 8.09
N PHE A 136 -15.23 0.91 8.73
CA PHE A 136 -15.53 -0.43 8.24
C PHE A 136 -16.61 -0.37 7.16
N THR A 137 -16.25 -0.75 5.93
CA THR A 137 -17.22 -0.96 4.86
C THR A 137 -17.83 -2.35 5.01
N ILE A 138 -19.02 -2.40 5.61
CA ILE A 138 -19.78 -3.64 5.75
C ILE A 138 -20.63 -3.81 4.48
N ASP A 139 -20.31 -4.83 3.67
CA ASP A 139 -21.14 -5.18 2.51
C ASP A 139 -22.45 -5.81 3.01
N MET A 140 -23.55 -5.07 2.86
CA MET A 140 -24.89 -5.47 3.31
C MET A 140 -25.71 -6.17 2.22
N ARG A 141 -25.11 -6.54 1.08
CA ARG A 141 -25.85 -7.24 0.03
C ARG A 141 -26.34 -8.60 0.53
N PRO A 142 -27.61 -8.99 0.31
CA PRO A 142 -28.11 -10.29 0.71
C PRO A 142 -27.30 -11.38 0.01
N ILE A 143 -26.57 -12.17 0.79
CA ILE A 143 -25.81 -13.32 0.31
C ILE A 143 -26.82 -14.42 -0.02
N ASN A 144 -27.10 -14.61 -1.31
CA ASN A 144 -27.63 -15.89 -1.77
C ASN A 144 -26.47 -16.89 -1.70
N ASP A 145 -26.48 -17.72 -0.66
CA ASP A 145 -25.50 -18.77 -0.38
C ASP A 145 -25.24 -19.69 -1.58
N ILE A 146 -24.23 -19.39 -2.39
CA ILE A 146 -23.52 -20.37 -3.23
C ILE A 146 -22.06 -19.92 -3.43
N SER A 147 -21.23 -19.87 -2.39
CA SER A 147 -19.82 -20.25 -2.56
C SER A 147 -19.13 -20.46 -1.22
N LYS A 148 -18.67 -21.69 -1.00
CA LYS A 148 -17.71 -22.05 0.05
C LYS A 148 -16.34 -21.45 -0.28
N ASN A 149 -16.16 -20.14 -0.08
CA ASN A 149 -14.82 -19.55 -0.03
C ASN A 149 -14.37 -19.46 1.43
N LYS A 150 -13.29 -20.17 1.75
CA LYS A 150 -12.76 -20.41 3.10
C LYS A 150 -12.08 -19.20 3.77
N ASP A 151 -12.08 -18.03 3.13
CA ASP A 151 -11.42 -16.82 3.65
C ASP A 151 -12.39 -15.77 4.21
N VAL A 152 -13.68 -16.06 4.27
CA VAL A 152 -14.66 -15.21 4.94
C VAL A 152 -14.87 -15.77 6.35
N VAL A 153 -14.44 -15.03 7.37
CA VAL A 153 -14.90 -15.27 8.75
C VAL A 153 -16.38 -14.93 8.76
N ILE A 154 -17.21 -15.96 8.60
CA ILE A 154 -18.65 -15.86 8.79
C ILE A 154 -18.85 -15.65 10.29
N VAL A 155 -18.96 -14.39 10.70
CA VAL A 155 -19.52 -14.08 12.02
C VAL A 155 -21.02 -14.32 11.88
N GLU A 156 -21.45 -15.54 12.14
CA GLU A 156 -22.86 -15.80 12.36
C GLU A 156 -23.34 -14.83 13.44
N PRO A 157 -24.48 -14.13 13.27
CA PRO A 157 -25.04 -13.34 14.33
C PRO A 157 -25.38 -14.32 15.46
N SER A 158 -24.48 -14.42 16.44
CA SER A 158 -24.77 -15.14 17.65
C SER A 158 -25.84 -14.30 18.35
N TYR A 159 -27.08 -14.77 18.27
CA TYR A 159 -28.13 -14.32 19.16
C TYR A 159 -27.69 -14.81 20.53
N ASN A 160 -26.86 -14.02 21.22
CA ASN A 160 -26.37 -14.30 22.57
C ASN A 160 -27.55 -14.20 23.54
N LEU A 161 -28.50 -15.11 23.40
CA LEU A 161 -29.64 -15.27 24.28
C LEU A 161 -29.09 -15.77 25.62
N THR A 162 -29.51 -15.11 26.68
CA THR A 162 -29.25 -15.55 28.05
C THR A 162 -29.99 -16.85 28.33
N ASP A 163 -29.50 -17.64 29.28
CA ASP A 163 -30.17 -18.89 29.69
C ASP A 163 -31.64 -18.64 30.07
N THR A 164 -31.93 -17.49 30.68
CA THR A 164 -33.29 -17.08 31.03
C THR A 164 -34.18 -16.81 29.83
N GLU A 165 -33.64 -16.25 28.74
CA GLU A 165 -34.40 -16.01 27.51
C GLU A 165 -34.68 -17.32 26.78
N ILE A 166 -33.71 -18.23 26.77
CA ILE A 166 -33.87 -19.59 26.21
C ILE A 166 -34.97 -20.34 26.97
N ASP A 167 -34.94 -20.31 28.30
CA ASP A 167 -35.92 -20.98 29.14
C ASP A 167 -37.32 -20.36 29.00
N ALA A 168 -37.42 -19.04 28.86
CA ALA A 168 -38.69 -18.37 28.58
C ALA A 168 -39.27 -18.82 27.23
N LEU A 169 -38.45 -18.91 26.18
CA LEU A 169 -38.88 -19.38 24.86
C LEU A 169 -39.30 -20.86 24.88
N ARG A 170 -38.58 -21.72 25.61
CA ARG A 170 -38.95 -23.14 25.80
C ARG A 170 -40.29 -23.26 26.51
N ASN A 171 -40.50 -22.48 27.58
CA ASN A 171 -41.75 -22.50 28.32
C ASN A 171 -42.92 -22.02 27.45
N ALA A 172 -42.72 -20.97 26.65
CA ALA A 172 -43.73 -20.36 25.80
C ALA A 172 -44.31 -21.30 24.73
N ILE A 173 -43.59 -22.36 24.33
CA ILE A 173 -44.09 -23.41 23.42
C ILE A 173 -44.26 -24.77 24.09
N SER A 174 -44.11 -24.85 25.42
CA SER A 174 -44.20 -26.12 26.14
C SER A 174 -45.63 -26.66 26.16
N ASN A 175 -45.76 -27.99 26.03
CA ASN A 175 -47.06 -28.64 26.10
C ASN A 175 -47.74 -28.44 27.46
N GLU A 176 -46.96 -28.37 28.55
CA GLU A 176 -47.48 -28.15 29.90
C GLU A 176 -48.15 -26.77 30.04
N PHE A 177 -47.48 -25.71 29.54
CA PHE A 177 -48.02 -24.35 29.56
C PHE A 177 -49.25 -24.24 28.65
N MET A 178 -49.17 -24.77 27.42
CA MET A 178 -50.28 -24.78 26.47
C MET A 178 -51.51 -25.49 27.03
N ASN A 179 -51.32 -26.65 27.68
CA ASN A 179 -52.41 -27.40 28.30
C ASN A 179 -53.02 -26.65 29.50
N HIS A 180 -52.18 -26.00 30.33
CA HIS A 180 -52.66 -25.16 31.44
C HIS A 180 -53.54 -24.01 30.95
N GLN A 181 -53.16 -23.36 29.86
CA GLN A 181 -53.90 -22.26 29.25
C GLN A 181 -55.05 -22.72 28.34
N ARG A 182 -55.27 -24.04 28.19
CA ARG A 182 -56.24 -24.62 27.25
C ARG A 182 -56.04 -24.16 25.80
N TRP A 183 -54.78 -23.92 25.44
CA TRP A 183 -54.38 -23.52 24.10
C TRP A 183 -54.14 -24.75 23.22
N THR A 184 -54.45 -24.59 21.93
CA THR A 184 -54.28 -25.63 20.91
C THR A 184 -53.41 -25.10 19.78
N THR A 185 -52.58 -25.98 19.20
CA THR A 185 -51.65 -25.63 18.12
C THR A 185 -52.02 -26.33 16.82
N ASP A 186 -51.81 -25.67 15.68
CA ASP A 186 -51.95 -26.30 14.35
C ASP A 186 -50.59 -26.71 13.74
N ASN A 187 -50.63 -27.44 12.62
CA ASN A 187 -49.44 -27.90 11.89
C ASN A 187 -48.59 -26.74 11.31
N TYR A 188 -49.13 -25.52 11.23
CA TYR A 188 -48.46 -24.31 10.80
C TYR A 188 -47.95 -23.47 12.00
N GLY A 189 -48.02 -24.00 13.22
CA GLY A 189 -47.55 -23.36 14.44
C GLY A 189 -48.40 -22.18 14.91
N ARG A 190 -49.67 -22.14 14.53
CA ARG A 190 -50.65 -21.16 15.04
C ARG A 190 -51.17 -21.59 16.41
N VAL A 191 -51.44 -20.64 17.31
CA VAL A 191 -52.00 -20.92 18.65
C VAL A 191 -53.43 -20.39 18.76
N LYS A 192 -54.35 -21.20 19.27
CA LYS A 192 -55.76 -20.85 19.46
C LYS A 192 -56.26 -21.21 20.84
N GLU A 193 -57.16 -20.39 21.37
CA GLU A 193 -57.92 -20.65 22.59
C GLU A 193 -59.40 -20.75 22.21
N ASN A 194 -60.06 -21.87 22.50
CA ASN A 194 -61.48 -22.09 22.18
C ASN A 194 -61.88 -21.73 20.73
N GLY A 195 -60.96 -21.95 19.77
CA GLY A 195 -61.16 -21.63 18.35
C GLY A 195 -60.79 -20.21 17.93
N ILE A 196 -60.55 -19.30 18.88
CA ILE A 196 -60.10 -17.93 18.63
C ILE A 196 -58.57 -17.92 18.52
N GLN A 197 -58.06 -17.24 17.49
CA GLN A 197 -56.63 -17.14 17.26
C GLN A 197 -55.98 -16.17 18.25
N ILE A 198 -55.02 -16.67 19.04
CA ILE A 198 -54.20 -15.87 19.96
C ILE A 198 -52.91 -15.45 19.25
N TYR A 199 -52.20 -16.42 18.66
CA TYR A 199 -50.99 -16.18 17.90
C TYR A 199 -51.15 -16.65 16.45
N LYS A 200 -50.58 -15.85 15.53
CA LYS A 200 -50.61 -16.12 14.08
C LYS A 200 -49.84 -17.40 13.75
N ALA A 201 -50.15 -17.97 12.58
CA ALA A 201 -49.35 -19.05 12.01
C ALA A 201 -47.87 -18.63 11.94
N GLY A 202 -46.99 -19.57 12.26
CA GLY A 202 -45.56 -19.31 12.36
C GLY A 202 -45.03 -19.16 13.78
N TYR A 203 -45.87 -18.84 14.78
CA TYR A 203 -45.43 -18.58 16.16
C TYR A 203 -44.62 -19.73 16.76
N VAL A 204 -45.21 -20.92 16.88
CA VAL A 204 -44.54 -22.09 17.47
C VAL A 204 -43.35 -22.52 16.61
N THR A 205 -43.51 -22.52 15.28
CA THR A 205 -42.44 -22.94 14.37
C THR A 205 -41.25 -22.00 14.35
N ALA A 206 -41.44 -20.70 14.56
CA ALA A 206 -40.37 -19.72 14.62
C ALA A 206 -39.56 -19.88 15.91
N ILE A 207 -40.24 -20.04 17.04
CA ILE A 207 -39.59 -20.28 18.34
C ILE A 207 -38.82 -21.61 18.31
N GLN A 208 -39.41 -22.68 17.74
CA GLN A 208 -38.72 -23.96 17.59
C GLN A 208 -37.46 -23.85 16.70
N LYS A 209 -37.52 -23.07 15.61
CA LYS A 209 -36.36 -22.84 14.74
C LYS A 209 -35.25 -22.07 15.46
N ILE A 210 -35.59 -21.11 16.32
CA ILE A 210 -34.63 -20.36 17.12
C ILE A 210 -33.97 -21.32 18.12
N LEU A 211 -34.76 -22.08 18.87
CA LEU A 211 -34.26 -23.04 19.87
C LEU A 211 -33.41 -24.18 19.26
N ASN A 212 -33.68 -24.59 18.01
CA ASN A 212 -32.89 -25.63 17.32
C ASN A 212 -31.61 -25.10 16.67
N LYS A 213 -31.44 -23.78 16.55
CA LYS A 213 -30.26 -23.13 15.94
C LYS A 213 -29.23 -22.68 16.98
N ILE A 214 -29.60 -22.70 18.27
CA ILE A 214 -28.72 -22.53 19.43
C ILE A 214 -28.08 -23.88 19.72
#